data_AF-A0A2N2G0A5-F1
#
_entry.id   AF-A0A2N2G0A5-F1
#
_cell.length_a   1.000
_cell.length_b   1.000
_cell.length_c   1.000
_cell.angle_alpha   90.00
_cell.angle_beta   90.00
_cell.angle_gamma   90.00
#
_symmetry.space_group_name_H-M   'P 1'
#
loop_
_entity.id
_entity.type
_entity.pdbx_description
1 polymer ?
#
loop_
_entity_poly.entity_id
_entity_poly.type
_entity_poly.pdbx_seq_one_letter_code
_entity_poly.pdbx_strand_id
1 'polypeptide(L)' 'MKCGVGQCCHCVIAGVYICCQGPVFSLEELRMMPEAI' A
#
# COMPACT_ATOMS: atom_id res chain seq x y z
N MET A 1 -7.27 2.22 -5.89
CA MET A 1 -6.76 3.62 -5.82
C MET A 1 -7.88 4.58 -6.21
N LYS A 2 -8.03 5.74 -5.54
CA LYS A 2 -9.03 6.77 -5.90
C LYS A 2 -8.40 8.16 -6.11
N CYS A 3 -7.76 8.74 -5.09
CA CYS A 3 -7.16 10.08 -5.19
C CYS A 3 -5.70 10.12 -5.68
N GLY A 4 -4.95 9.02 -5.55
CA GLY A 4 -3.53 8.98 -5.93
C GLY A 4 -2.56 9.79 -5.05
N VAL A 5 -3.04 10.54 -4.06
CA VAL A 5 -2.21 11.47 -3.24
C VAL A 5 -2.33 11.25 -1.72
N GLY A 6 -2.84 10.10 -1.30
CA GLY A 6 -2.92 9.74 0.13
C GLY A 6 -4.05 10.41 0.94
N GLN A 7 -4.94 11.18 0.31
CA GLN A 7 -6.01 11.90 1.02
C GLN A 7 -7.28 11.06 1.25
N CYS A 8 -7.57 10.08 0.38
CA CYS A 8 -8.86 9.35 0.37
C CYS A 8 -8.84 7.98 1.05
N CYS A 9 -7.68 7.54 1.55
CA CYS A 9 -7.44 6.25 2.21
C CYS A 9 -7.84 4.96 1.44
N HIS A 10 -8.21 5.04 0.15
CA HIS A 10 -8.68 3.87 -0.64
C HIS A 10 -7.59 2.88 -1.05
N CYS A 11 -6.32 3.21 -0.86
CA CYS A 11 -5.20 2.34 -1.23
C CYS A 11 -4.23 2.19 -0.06
N VAL A 12 -4.78 2.15 1.15
CA VAL A 12 -4.03 1.85 2.37
C VAL A 12 -4.07 0.35 2.60
N ILE A 13 -2.90 -0.28 2.73
CA ILE A 13 -2.75 -1.69 3.13
C ILE A 13 -1.69 -1.74 4.22
N ALA A 14 -1.95 -2.41 5.35
CA ALA A 14 -1.03 -2.48 6.49
C ALA A 14 -0.51 -1.10 6.95
N GLY A 15 -1.36 -0.06 6.86
CA GLY A 15 -1.00 1.33 7.21
C GLY A 15 -0.16 2.09 6.18
N VAL A 16 0.13 1.48 5.03
CA VAL A 16 0.97 2.02 3.95
C VAL A 16 0.11 2.52 2.80
N TYR A 17 0.34 3.75 2.33
CA TYR A 17 -0.35 4.32 1.18
C TYR A 17 0.33 3.88 -0.12
N ILE A 18 -0.26 2.94 -0.84
CA ILE A 18 0.30 2.41 -2.10
C ILE A 18 0.45 3.51 -3.17
N CYS A 19 -0.38 4.55 -3.15
CA CYS A 19 -0.20 5.67 -4.07
C CYS A 19 1.04 6.53 -3.78
N CYS A 20 1.57 6.50 -2.56
CA CYS A 20 2.73 7.28 -2.15
C CYS A 20 4.01 6.43 -2.23
N GLN A 21 3.96 5.18 -1.76
CA GLN A 21 5.09 4.25 -1.82
C GLN A 21 5.27 3.61 -3.21
N GLY A 22 4.21 3.54 -4.01
CA GLY A 22 4.20 2.83 -5.29
C GLY A 22 3.56 1.43 -5.18
N PRO A 23 3.09 0.85 -6.29
CA PRO A 23 2.43 -0.45 -6.31
C PRO A 23 3.39 -1.65 -6.38
N VAL A 24 4.70 -1.41 -6.42
CA VAL A 24 5.72 -2.46 -6.59
C VAL A 24 6.42 -2.67 -5.27
N PHE A 25 6.31 -3.89 -4.73
CA PHE A 25 6.93 -4.33 -3.49
C PHE A 25 7.71 -5.62 -3.73
N SER A 26 8.79 -5.79 -2.97
CA SER A 26 9.50 -7.05 -2.85
C SER A 26 8.68 -8.09 -2.09
N LEU A 27 9.01 -9.36 -2.27
CA LEU A 27 8.36 -10.46 -1.54
C LEU A 27 8.54 -10.33 -0.01
N GLU A 28 9.69 -9.79 0.42
CA GLU A 28 9.97 -9.57 1.84
C GLU A 28 9.08 -8.48 2.43
N GLU A 29 8.89 -7.36 1.72
CA GLU A 29 7.97 -6.30 2.12
C GLU A 29 6.52 -6.82 2.22
N LEU A 30 6.07 -7.62 1.25
CA LEU A 30 4.73 -8.23 1.28
C LEU A 30 4.56 -9.20 2.47
N ARG A 31 5.59 -9.95 2.85
CA ARG A 31 5.54 -10.83 4.04
C ARG A 31 5.41 -10.06 5.35
N MET A 32 5.90 -8.82 5.37
CA MET A 32 5.77 -7.92 6.53
C MET A 32 4.41 -7.20 6.56
N MET A 33 3.60 -7.30 5.49
CA MET A 33 2.27 -6.72 5.39
C MET A 33 1.21 -7.83 5.62
N PRO A 34 0.68 -7.99 6.85
CA PRO A 34 -0.17 -9.12 7.23
C PRO A 34 -1.50 -9.24 6.46
N GLU A 35 -1.85 -8.23 5.66
CA GLU A 35 -3.09 -8.15 4.87
C GLU A 35 -2.83 -8.23 3.36
N ALA A 36 -1.57 -8.38 2.94
CA ALA A 36 -1.16 -8.34 1.54
C ALA A 36 -0.98 -9.74 0.90
N ILE A 37 -1.03 -10.82 1.69
CA ILE A 37 -0.91 -12.22 1.24
C ILE A 37 -2.20 -12.97 1.57
#